data_AF-A0A1J4KWA7-F1
#
_entry.id   AF-A0A1J4KWA7-F1
#
_cell.length_a   1.000
_cell.length_b   1.000
_cell.length_c   1.000
_cell.angle_alpha   90.00
_cell.angle_beta   90.00
_cell.angle_gamma   90.00
#
_symmetry.space_group_name_H-M   'P 1'
#
loop_
_entity.id
_entity.type
_entity.pdbx_description
1 polymer ?
#
loop_
_entity_poly.entity_id
_entity_poly.type
_entity_poly.pdbx_seq_one_letter_code
_entity_poly.pdbx_strand_id
1 'polypeptide(L)'
;MMHNELVLNDENMITDIESYPLIFQYHYSPKIRKMTSEFLNTNKPDWALDDCALCQNYYSMLKSFLPQLEFIELPESLHKIIPSVYNKFEKIYFPLLRGQIENKNSPISDPNINWFNYLKDSKTLSEEENCELEKFEQKITHYFQSEHFVKLSCRSPKDSPVANRKREIGMEDWMKCTNSIEAIELLITSNRISSDLLKWKNIFLIISPWIPTDTANEFRCFVCRNCLTAVSQYSSSYLPNFKDEKDRKTVEEKITQLVNQVIDITKQIINIIPI
;
A
#
# COMPACT_ATOMS: atom_id res chain seq x y z
N MET A 1 25.82 31.44 -28.42
CA MET A 1 26.10 31.89 -27.04
C MET A 1 25.24 33.10 -26.75
N MET A 2 24.13 32.89 -26.05
CA MET A 2 23.37 33.94 -25.38
C MET A 2 22.89 33.33 -24.06
N HIS A 3 23.35 33.95 -22.97
CA HIS A 3 22.80 33.75 -21.64
C HIS A 3 21.41 34.37 -21.60
N ASN A 4 20.40 33.58 -21.23
CA ASN A 4 19.18 34.10 -20.65
C ASN A 4 19.12 33.57 -19.22
N GLU A 5 19.36 34.47 -18.27
CA GLU A 5 18.98 34.31 -16.87
C GLU A 5 17.45 34.26 -16.81
N LEU A 6 16.91 33.15 -16.32
CA LEU A 6 15.53 33.06 -15.88
C LEU A 6 15.50 33.42 -14.41
N VAL A 7 15.04 34.66 -14.17
CA VAL A 7 14.61 35.14 -12.85
C VAL A 7 13.51 34.20 -12.37
N LEU A 8 13.82 33.43 -11.32
CA LEU A 8 12.83 32.66 -10.59
C LEU A 8 12.02 33.64 -9.72
N ASN A 9 10.77 33.88 -10.11
CA ASN A 9 9.80 34.57 -9.27
C ASN A 9 9.41 33.64 -8.10
N ASP A 10 9.65 34.12 -6.88
CA ASP A 10 9.39 33.47 -5.57
C ASP A 10 7.90 33.32 -5.19
N GLU A 11 6.97 33.31 -6.15
CA GLU A 11 5.52 33.32 -5.86
C GLU A 11 4.77 31.99 -6.09
N ASN A 12 5.47 30.89 -6.39
CA ASN A 12 4.86 29.56 -6.57
C ASN A 12 5.24 28.53 -5.49
N MET A 13 5.47 28.97 -4.24
CA MET A 13 5.67 28.05 -3.13
C MET A 13 4.34 27.52 -2.58
N ILE A 14 4.01 26.28 -2.97
CA ILE A 14 3.20 25.30 -2.23
C ILE A 14 1.88 25.86 -1.65
N THR A 15 0.96 26.24 -2.54
CA THR A 15 -0.38 26.69 -2.12
C THR A 15 -1.39 25.56 -1.89
N ASP A 16 -1.13 24.33 -2.34
CA ASP A 16 -2.07 23.21 -2.16
C ASP A 16 -1.39 21.99 -1.52
N ILE A 17 -1.34 21.96 -0.18
CA ILE A 17 -1.09 20.72 0.58
C ILE A 17 -2.39 19.93 0.85
N GLU A 18 -3.55 20.49 0.53
CA GLU A 18 -4.85 19.79 0.63
C GLU A 18 -4.97 18.61 -0.36
N SER A 19 -4.03 18.44 -1.28
CA SER A 19 -4.00 17.40 -2.31
C SER A 19 -3.10 16.20 -1.99
N TYR A 20 -2.41 16.17 -0.83
CA TYR A 20 -1.56 15.03 -0.48
C TYR A 20 -2.39 13.85 0.06
N PRO A 21 -2.26 12.65 -0.53
CA PRO A 21 -2.97 11.47 -0.05
C PRO A 21 -2.38 11.03 1.29
N LEU A 22 -3.21 11.10 2.34
CA LEU A 22 -2.85 10.57 3.65
C LEU A 22 -2.90 9.06 3.63
N ILE A 23 -1.76 8.41 3.93
CA ILE A 23 -1.70 6.96 4.11
C ILE A 23 -1.52 6.65 5.59
N PHE A 24 -2.61 6.33 6.28
CA PHE A 24 -2.54 5.84 7.66
C PHE A 24 -2.17 4.35 7.69
N GLN A 25 -1.09 4.01 8.40
CA GLN A 25 -0.78 2.64 8.80
C GLN A 25 -0.65 2.57 10.32
N TYR A 26 -1.64 1.97 10.97
CA TYR A 26 -1.58 1.69 12.40
C TYR A 26 -0.67 0.49 12.66
N HIS A 27 0.49 0.72 13.25
CA HIS A 27 1.38 -0.33 13.73
C HIS A 27 1.40 -0.32 15.25
N TYR A 28 0.66 -1.22 15.89
CA TYR A 28 0.80 -1.45 17.33
C TYR A 28 2.09 -2.23 17.60
N SER A 29 3.00 -1.66 18.40
CA SER A 29 4.17 -2.41 18.88
C SER A 29 3.72 -3.62 19.69
N PRO A 30 4.46 -4.75 19.71
CA PRO A 30 4.08 -5.93 20.51
C PRO A 30 3.85 -5.61 21.99
N LYS A 31 4.60 -4.65 22.54
CA LYS A 31 4.43 -4.16 23.90
C LYS A 31 3.12 -3.39 24.09
N ILE A 32 2.74 -2.54 23.14
CA ILE A 32 1.45 -1.85 23.16
C ILE A 32 0.31 -2.86 22.95
N ARG A 33 0.45 -3.87 22.08
CA ARG A 33 -0.54 -4.94 21.89
C ARG A 33 -0.85 -5.67 23.21
N LYS A 34 0.20 -6.06 23.93
CA LYS A 34 0.07 -6.70 25.25
C LYS A 34 -0.58 -5.77 26.27
N MET A 35 -0.18 -4.50 26.31
CA MET A 35 -0.79 -3.53 27.22
C MET A 35 -2.25 -3.23 26.87
N THR A 36 -2.63 -3.20 25.59
CA THR A 36 -4.00 -2.96 25.15
C THR A 36 -4.89 -4.18 25.44
N SER A 37 -4.39 -5.41 25.26
CA SER A 37 -5.15 -6.62 25.63
C SER A 37 -5.33 -6.73 27.14
N GLU A 38 -4.31 -6.38 27.93
CA GLU A 38 -4.39 -6.28 29.40
C GLU A 38 -5.34 -5.15 29.85
N PHE A 39 -5.31 -3.99 29.19
CA PHE A 39 -6.14 -2.82 29.54
C PHE A 39 -7.61 -2.98 29.17
N LEU A 40 -7.92 -3.57 28.02
CA LEU A 40 -9.30 -3.79 27.58
C LEU A 40 -10.00 -4.89 28.39
N ASN A 41 -9.26 -5.65 29.22
CA ASN A 41 -9.77 -6.75 30.06
C ASN A 41 -10.62 -7.76 29.27
N THR A 42 -10.43 -7.81 27.96
CA THR A 42 -11.15 -8.70 27.07
C THR A 42 -10.30 -9.94 26.88
N ASN A 43 -10.85 -11.12 27.19
CA ASN A 43 -10.36 -12.42 26.70
C ASN A 43 -10.43 -12.55 25.15
N LYS A 44 -10.48 -11.43 24.42
CA LYS A 44 -10.52 -11.42 22.97
C LYS A 44 -9.14 -11.82 22.46
N PRO A 45 -9.05 -12.79 21.53
CA PRO A 45 -7.75 -13.26 21.07
C PRO A 45 -7.05 -12.16 20.26
N ASP A 46 -5.72 -12.28 20.11
CA ASP A 46 -4.85 -11.27 19.47
C ASP A 46 -5.35 -10.73 18.10
N TRP A 47 -6.19 -11.47 17.39
CA TRP A 47 -6.80 -11.03 16.13
C TRP A 47 -7.80 -9.87 16.28
N ALA A 48 -8.44 -9.70 17.44
CA ALA A 48 -9.43 -8.63 17.65
C ALA A 48 -8.80 -7.22 17.69
N LEU A 49 -7.50 -7.12 18.03
CA LEU A 49 -6.74 -5.86 17.94
C LEU A 49 -6.22 -5.59 16.53
N ASP A 50 -6.00 -6.66 15.77
CA ASP A 50 -5.58 -6.55 14.38
C ASP A 50 -6.77 -6.21 13.44
N ASP A 51 -8.02 -6.50 13.83
CA ASP A 51 -9.20 -6.03 13.09
C ASP A 51 -9.22 -4.49 13.00
N CYS A 52 -8.81 -3.76 14.04
CA CYS A 52 -8.70 -2.30 13.98
C CYS A 52 -7.68 -1.80 12.94
N ALA A 53 -6.73 -2.64 12.52
CA ALA A 53 -5.75 -2.29 11.49
C ALA A 53 -6.30 -2.47 10.06
N LEU A 54 -7.47 -3.10 9.91
CA LEU A 54 -8.09 -3.30 8.61
C LEU A 54 -8.65 -1.97 8.08
N CYS A 55 -8.32 -1.65 6.83
CA CYS A 55 -8.66 -0.38 6.23
C CYS A 55 -10.15 -0.06 6.21
N GLN A 56 -11.01 -1.07 6.02
CA GLN A 56 -12.46 -0.87 6.07
C GLN A 56 -12.96 -0.35 7.43
N ASN A 57 -12.24 -0.66 8.51
CA ASN A 57 -12.67 -0.30 9.87
C ASN A 57 -12.35 1.16 10.19
N TYR A 58 -11.22 1.70 9.72
CA TYR A 58 -10.89 3.11 9.92
C TYR A 58 -11.38 4.03 8.78
N TYR A 59 -11.72 3.49 7.60
CA TYR A 59 -12.10 4.32 6.45
C TYR A 59 -13.34 5.17 6.74
N SER A 60 -14.39 4.60 7.32
CA SER A 60 -15.61 5.35 7.65
C SER A 60 -15.34 6.54 8.58
N MET A 61 -14.36 6.40 9.49
CA MET A 61 -13.94 7.42 10.44
C MET A 61 -13.10 8.51 9.77
N LEU A 62 -12.26 8.12 8.81
CA LEU A 62 -11.26 8.99 8.19
C LEU A 62 -11.61 9.38 6.75
N LYS A 63 -12.82 9.09 6.28
CA LYS A 63 -13.22 9.30 4.87
C LYS A 63 -13.05 10.73 4.38
N SER A 64 -13.09 11.73 5.26
CA SER A 64 -12.86 13.14 4.91
C SER A 64 -11.39 13.46 4.62
N PHE A 65 -10.46 12.58 5.02
CA PHE A 65 -9.02 12.72 4.85
C PHE A 65 -8.44 11.75 3.81
N LEU A 66 -9.25 10.81 3.35
CA LEU A 66 -8.83 9.72 2.48
C LEU A 66 -9.49 9.90 1.11
N PRO A 67 -8.83 9.45 0.02
CA PRO A 67 -9.48 9.39 -1.28
C PRO A 67 -10.71 8.48 -1.22
N GLN A 68 -11.59 8.60 -2.22
CA GLN A 68 -12.67 7.64 -2.38
C GLN A 68 -12.08 6.24 -2.57
N LEU A 69 -12.49 5.29 -1.73
CA LEU A 69 -12.03 3.90 -1.78
C LEU A 69 -13.19 2.98 -2.14
N GLU A 70 -12.92 2.06 -3.05
CA GLU A 70 -13.81 0.95 -3.37
C GLU A 70 -13.36 -0.31 -2.63
N PHE A 71 -14.31 -1.00 -1.99
CA PHE A 71 -14.06 -2.20 -1.19
C PHE A 71 -14.73 -3.40 -1.85
N ILE A 72 -13.93 -4.39 -2.26
CA ILE A 72 -14.42 -5.59 -2.94
C ILE A 72 -14.06 -6.79 -2.07
N GLU A 73 -15.06 -7.48 -1.54
CA GLU A 73 -14.84 -8.72 -0.80
C GLU A 73 -14.16 -9.76 -1.70
N LEU A 74 -13.06 -10.31 -1.21
CA LEU A 74 -12.32 -11.36 -1.91
C LEU A 74 -13.07 -12.69 -1.80
N PRO A 75 -13.29 -13.39 -2.92
CA PRO A 75 -13.78 -14.77 -2.89
C PRO A 75 -12.87 -15.66 -2.03
N GLU A 76 -13.47 -16.57 -1.25
CA GLU A 76 -12.72 -17.50 -0.38
C GLU A 76 -11.75 -18.38 -1.18
N SER A 77 -12.06 -18.68 -2.44
CA SER A 77 -11.14 -19.38 -3.36
C SER A 77 -9.80 -18.65 -3.50
N LEU A 78 -9.81 -17.32 -3.59
CA LEU A 78 -8.60 -16.52 -3.75
C LEU A 78 -7.70 -16.50 -2.51
N HIS A 79 -8.24 -16.75 -1.31
CA HIS A 79 -7.43 -16.90 -0.10
C HIS A 79 -6.46 -18.09 -0.18
N LYS A 80 -6.80 -19.12 -0.97
CA LYS A 80 -5.95 -20.29 -1.19
C LYS A 80 -5.12 -20.14 -2.47
N ILE A 81 -5.75 -19.61 -3.52
CA ILE A 81 -5.13 -19.49 -4.85
C ILE A 81 -3.97 -18.50 -4.83
N ILE A 82 -4.14 -17.29 -4.29
CA ILE A 82 -3.09 -16.27 -4.32
C ILE A 82 -1.80 -16.76 -3.61
N PRO A 83 -1.85 -17.34 -2.39
CA PRO A 83 -0.66 -17.93 -1.78
C PRO A 83 -0.06 -19.10 -2.57
N SER A 84 -0.89 -19.98 -3.15
CA SER A 84 -0.43 -21.07 -4.03
C SER A 84 0.35 -20.53 -5.23
N VAL A 85 -0.23 -19.56 -5.92
CA VAL A 85 0.36 -18.89 -7.09
C VAL A 85 1.66 -18.19 -6.72
N TYR A 86 1.68 -17.45 -5.60
CA TYR A 86 2.89 -16.80 -5.10
C TYR A 86 4.03 -17.82 -4.88
N ASN A 87 3.75 -18.96 -4.24
CA ASN A 87 4.74 -20.01 -4.00
C ASN A 87 5.30 -20.60 -5.30
N LYS A 88 4.46 -20.74 -6.34
CA LYS A 88 4.89 -21.19 -7.67
C LYS A 88 5.75 -20.13 -8.35
N PHE A 89 5.31 -18.88 -8.31
CA PHE A 89 6.03 -17.73 -8.82
C PHE A 89 7.41 -17.61 -8.16
N GLU A 90 7.52 -17.68 -6.83
CA GLU A 90 8.79 -17.64 -6.09
C GLU A 90 9.77 -18.73 -6.59
N LYS A 91 9.30 -19.97 -6.77
CA LYS A 91 10.12 -21.08 -7.27
C LYS A 91 10.64 -20.89 -8.70
N ILE A 92 9.94 -20.13 -9.53
CA ILE A 92 10.35 -19.85 -10.92
C ILE A 92 11.21 -18.59 -10.96
N TYR A 93 10.73 -17.52 -10.33
CA TYR A 93 11.24 -16.17 -10.45
C TYR A 93 12.58 -15.97 -9.74
N PHE A 94 12.73 -16.42 -8.48
CA PHE A 94 13.97 -16.18 -7.74
C PHE A 94 15.20 -16.90 -8.32
N PRO A 95 15.10 -18.15 -8.80
CA PRO A 95 16.22 -18.78 -9.50
C PRO A 95 16.63 -18.01 -10.78
N LEU A 96 15.65 -17.52 -11.55
CA LEU A 96 15.90 -16.69 -12.72
C LEU A 96 16.59 -15.38 -12.34
N LEU A 97 16.16 -14.70 -11.26
CA LEU A 97 16.78 -13.47 -10.77
C LEU A 97 18.22 -13.66 -10.30
N ARG A 98 18.51 -14.79 -9.65
CA ARG A 98 19.85 -15.09 -9.10
C ARG A 98 20.86 -15.50 -10.18
N GLY A 99 20.49 -15.46 -11.47
CA GLY A 99 21.34 -15.96 -12.55
C GLY A 99 21.62 -17.46 -12.44
N GLN A 100 20.85 -18.20 -11.64
CA GLN A 100 21.01 -19.66 -11.49
C GLN A 100 20.48 -20.42 -12.71
N ILE A 101 19.75 -19.73 -13.59
CA ILE A 101 19.31 -20.21 -14.88
C ILE A 101 19.88 -19.22 -15.92
N GLU A 102 21.01 -19.57 -16.53
CA GLU A 102 21.52 -18.84 -17.68
C GLU A 102 20.61 -19.08 -18.88
N ASN A 103 19.61 -18.22 -19.06
CA ASN A 103 18.81 -18.21 -20.27
C ASN A 103 18.90 -16.82 -20.89
N LYS A 104 19.60 -16.71 -22.03
CA LYS A 104 19.69 -15.44 -22.79
C LYS A 104 18.33 -14.97 -23.32
N ASN A 105 17.33 -15.87 -23.33
CA ASN A 105 15.94 -15.56 -23.61
C ASN A 105 15.10 -15.45 -22.32
N SER A 106 15.74 -15.17 -21.17
CA SER A 106 15.04 -15.11 -19.89
C SER A 106 14.02 -13.97 -19.93
N PRO A 107 12.75 -14.26 -19.63
CA PRO A 107 11.69 -13.24 -19.56
C PRO A 107 11.97 -12.13 -18.53
N ILE A 108 12.96 -12.33 -17.66
CA ILE A 108 13.35 -11.38 -16.62
C ILE A 108 13.95 -10.09 -17.17
N SER A 109 14.59 -10.11 -18.34
CA SER A 109 15.17 -8.90 -18.92
C SER A 109 14.15 -7.93 -19.50
N ASP A 110 12.91 -8.38 -19.76
CA ASP A 110 11.86 -7.51 -20.28
C ASP A 110 11.10 -6.85 -19.12
N PRO A 111 11.23 -5.53 -18.90
CA PRO A 111 10.45 -4.83 -17.87
C PRO A 111 8.94 -4.81 -18.16
N ASN A 112 8.54 -5.14 -19.39
CA ASN A 112 7.14 -5.17 -19.82
C ASN A 112 6.53 -6.57 -19.76
N ILE A 113 7.24 -7.56 -19.22
CA ILE A 113 6.64 -8.87 -19.05
C ILE A 113 5.44 -8.79 -18.11
N ASN A 114 4.32 -9.28 -18.60
CA ASN A 114 3.14 -9.52 -17.79
C ASN A 114 3.25 -10.92 -17.16
N TRP A 115 3.60 -10.98 -15.89
CA TRP A 115 3.76 -12.24 -15.15
C TRP A 115 2.47 -13.01 -15.02
N PHE A 116 1.31 -12.35 -15.00
CA PHE A 116 0.03 -13.03 -14.97
C PHE A 116 -0.18 -13.86 -16.25
N ASN A 117 0.02 -13.24 -17.42
CA ASN A 117 -0.05 -13.93 -18.70
C ASN A 117 1.05 -15.01 -18.82
N TYR A 118 2.26 -14.71 -18.37
CA TYR A 118 3.35 -15.71 -18.36
C TYR A 118 3.01 -16.95 -17.52
N LEU A 119 2.45 -16.77 -16.32
CA LEU A 119 2.05 -17.87 -15.45
C LEU A 119 0.92 -18.70 -16.07
N LYS A 120 -0.01 -18.03 -16.78
CA LYS A 120 -1.10 -18.67 -17.53
C LYS A 120 -0.56 -19.51 -18.70
N ASP A 121 0.29 -18.91 -19.54
CA ASP A 121 0.80 -19.53 -20.76
C ASP A 121 1.81 -20.65 -20.49
N SER A 122 2.57 -20.55 -19.39
CA SER A 122 3.53 -21.58 -18.97
C SER A 122 2.87 -22.85 -18.40
N LYS A 123 1.54 -22.92 -18.32
CA LYS A 123 0.78 -24.00 -17.67
C LYS A 123 1.21 -24.24 -16.21
N THR A 124 1.72 -23.20 -15.56
CA THR A 124 2.13 -23.24 -14.16
C THR A 124 0.90 -23.27 -13.24
N LEU A 125 -0.16 -22.60 -13.67
CA LEU A 125 -1.44 -22.54 -12.99
C LEU A 125 -2.30 -23.74 -13.34
N SER A 126 -3.03 -24.29 -12.35
CA SER A 126 -4.06 -25.28 -12.64
C SER A 126 -5.22 -24.62 -13.40
N GLU A 127 -6.05 -25.42 -14.07
CA GLU A 127 -7.26 -24.92 -14.74
C GLU A 127 -8.20 -24.20 -13.76
N GLU A 128 -8.31 -24.72 -12.53
CA GLU A 128 -9.10 -24.11 -11.46
C GLU A 128 -8.53 -22.75 -11.04
N GLU A 129 -7.21 -22.65 -10.80
CA GLU A 129 -6.56 -21.40 -10.43
C GLU A 129 -6.74 -20.34 -11.53
N ASN A 130 -6.54 -20.72 -12.79
CA ASN A 130 -6.76 -19.84 -13.94
C ASN A 130 -8.21 -19.36 -14.01
N CYS A 131 -9.16 -20.28 -13.92
CA CYS A 131 -10.59 -19.96 -14.01
C CYS A 131 -11.03 -18.98 -12.91
N GLU A 132 -10.57 -19.18 -11.67
CA GLU A 132 -10.92 -18.30 -10.55
C GLU A 132 -10.27 -16.91 -10.67
N LEU A 133 -9.02 -16.84 -11.15
CA LEU A 133 -8.36 -15.56 -11.39
C LEU A 133 -9.01 -14.79 -12.55
N GLU A 134 -9.44 -15.46 -13.62
CA GLU A 134 -10.19 -14.84 -14.73
C GLU A 134 -11.56 -14.32 -14.28
N LYS A 135 -12.31 -15.11 -13.48
CA LYS A 135 -13.57 -14.64 -12.88
C LYS A 135 -13.34 -13.40 -12.03
N PHE A 136 -12.25 -13.39 -11.26
CA PHE A 136 -11.92 -12.24 -10.43
C PHE A 136 -11.52 -11.02 -11.28
N GLU A 137 -10.72 -11.21 -12.32
CA GLU A 137 -10.37 -10.17 -13.29
C GLU A 137 -11.62 -9.53 -13.89
N GLN A 138 -12.55 -10.35 -14.39
CA GLN A 138 -13.82 -9.88 -14.94
C GLN A 138 -14.65 -9.11 -13.91
N LYS A 139 -14.68 -9.59 -12.65
CA LYS A 139 -15.39 -8.94 -11.54
C LYS A 139 -14.84 -7.54 -11.24
N ILE A 140 -13.53 -7.32 -11.40
CA ILE A 140 -12.90 -6.05 -11.03
C ILE A 140 -12.63 -5.12 -12.22
N THR A 141 -12.78 -5.60 -13.46
CA THR A 141 -12.37 -4.86 -14.66
C THR A 141 -13.06 -3.51 -14.80
N HIS A 142 -14.34 -3.39 -14.41
CA HIS A 142 -15.11 -2.15 -14.56
C HIS A 142 -14.67 -1.03 -13.62
N TYR A 143 -13.86 -1.33 -12.59
CA TYR A 143 -13.27 -0.32 -11.71
C TYR A 143 -12.07 0.37 -12.36
N PHE A 144 -11.40 -0.25 -13.34
CA PHE A 144 -10.20 0.29 -13.96
C PHE A 144 -10.51 1.10 -15.23
N GLN A 145 -11.34 2.13 -15.08
CA GLN A 145 -11.59 3.12 -16.16
C GLN A 145 -10.52 4.22 -16.20
N SER A 146 -9.70 4.31 -15.16
CA SER A 146 -8.62 5.28 -14.97
C SER A 146 -7.46 4.62 -14.21
N GLU A 147 -6.46 5.42 -13.86
CA GLU A 147 -5.30 4.98 -13.09
C GLU A 147 -5.66 4.76 -11.61
N HIS A 148 -5.25 3.62 -11.05
CA HIS A 148 -5.59 3.22 -9.70
C HIS A 148 -4.38 2.68 -8.93
N PHE A 149 -4.52 2.66 -7.61
CA PHE A 149 -3.70 1.94 -6.67
C PHE A 149 -4.52 0.79 -6.07
N VAL A 150 -3.90 -0.39 -5.92
CA VAL A 150 -4.53 -1.54 -5.26
C VAL A 150 -3.78 -1.99 -4.02
N LYS A 151 -4.54 -2.39 -3.00
CA LYS A 151 -4.01 -3.05 -1.79
C LYS A 151 -5.04 -4.01 -1.21
N LEU A 152 -4.61 -4.82 -0.23
CA LEU A 152 -5.54 -5.53 0.63
C LEU A 152 -5.86 -4.69 1.87
N SER A 153 -6.84 -5.14 2.66
CA SER A 153 -7.25 -4.53 3.93
C SER A 153 -6.08 -4.11 4.83
N CYS A 154 -5.01 -4.90 4.87
CA CYS A 154 -3.87 -4.67 5.78
C CYS A 154 -2.70 -3.95 5.10
N ARG A 155 -2.20 -4.50 3.99
CA ARG A 155 -0.94 -4.08 3.37
C ARG A 155 -1.07 -3.87 1.88
N SER A 156 -0.21 -2.99 1.37
CA SER A 156 0.00 -2.78 -0.06
C SER A 156 1.10 -3.71 -0.59
N PRO A 157 1.04 -4.16 -1.86
CA PRO A 157 2.01 -5.08 -2.47
C PRO A 157 3.36 -4.42 -2.80
N LYS A 158 3.92 -3.60 -1.90
CA LYS A 158 5.16 -2.81 -2.12
C LYS A 158 6.41 -3.69 -2.35
N ASP A 159 6.31 -4.99 -2.05
CA ASP A 159 7.32 -6.03 -2.20
C ASP A 159 7.12 -6.91 -3.44
N SER A 160 6.08 -6.67 -4.24
CA SER A 160 5.90 -7.34 -5.54
C SER A 160 7.14 -7.10 -6.41
N PRO A 161 7.72 -8.14 -7.03
CA PRO A 161 8.83 -7.94 -7.94
C PRO A 161 8.50 -7.13 -9.18
N VAL A 162 7.22 -7.08 -9.59
CA VAL A 162 6.75 -6.21 -10.68
C VAL A 162 6.91 -4.74 -10.26
N ALA A 163 6.44 -4.42 -9.06
CA ALA A 163 6.60 -3.11 -8.45
C ALA A 163 8.08 -2.74 -8.23
N ASN A 164 8.88 -3.66 -7.69
CA ASN A 164 10.30 -3.40 -7.45
C ASN A 164 11.08 -3.17 -8.75
N ARG A 165 10.81 -3.94 -9.82
CA ARG A 165 11.44 -3.75 -11.11
C ARG A 165 11.15 -2.37 -11.70
N LYS A 166 9.89 -1.94 -11.69
CA LYS A 166 9.50 -0.58 -12.11
C LYS A 166 10.25 0.49 -11.31
N ARG A 167 10.39 0.28 -9.99
CA ARG A 167 11.15 1.19 -9.12
C ARG A 167 12.65 1.22 -9.46
N GLU A 168 13.26 0.07 -9.74
CA GLU A 168 14.69 -0.06 -10.09
C GLU A 168 15.06 0.70 -11.38
N ILE A 169 14.14 0.74 -12.36
CA ILE A 169 14.33 1.51 -13.59
C ILE A 169 13.88 2.98 -13.46
N GLY A 170 13.57 3.44 -12.24
CA GLY A 170 13.24 4.84 -11.97
C GLY A 170 11.83 5.28 -12.37
N MET A 171 10.88 4.34 -12.56
CA MET A 171 9.49 4.73 -12.77
C MET A 171 8.87 5.20 -11.45
N GLU A 172 8.41 6.44 -11.41
CA GLU A 172 7.73 7.02 -10.24
C GLU A 172 6.38 6.33 -9.95
N ASP A 173 5.69 5.88 -11.00
CA ASP A 173 4.38 5.23 -10.95
C ASP A 173 4.45 3.69 -10.78
N TRP A 174 5.41 3.21 -9.99
CA TRP A 174 5.73 1.78 -9.90
C TRP A 174 4.63 0.89 -9.27
N MET A 175 3.63 1.47 -8.61
CA MET A 175 2.42 0.78 -8.09
C MET A 175 1.14 1.10 -8.86
N LYS A 176 1.23 1.94 -9.89
CA LYS A 176 0.08 2.36 -10.66
C LYS A 176 -0.44 1.18 -11.49
N CYS A 177 -1.74 0.96 -11.41
CA CYS A 177 -2.49 0.00 -12.21
C CYS A 177 -3.41 0.74 -13.17
N THR A 178 -3.32 0.43 -14.45
CA THR A 178 -4.17 0.97 -15.52
C THR A 178 -5.29 0.02 -15.92
N ASN A 179 -5.21 -1.25 -15.48
CA ASN A 179 -6.16 -2.31 -15.78
C ASN A 179 -6.20 -3.36 -14.65
N SER A 180 -7.21 -4.22 -14.68
CA SER A 180 -7.40 -5.30 -13.70
C SER A 180 -6.27 -6.34 -13.71
N ILE A 181 -5.67 -6.60 -14.86
CA ILE A 181 -4.57 -7.57 -14.99
C ILE A 181 -3.35 -7.08 -14.19
N GLU A 182 -2.94 -5.83 -14.35
CA GLU A 182 -1.84 -5.24 -13.57
C GLU A 182 -2.10 -5.27 -12.07
N ALA A 183 -3.36 -5.05 -11.66
CA ALA A 183 -3.76 -5.16 -10.26
C ALA A 183 -3.60 -6.60 -9.74
N ILE A 184 -4.11 -7.60 -10.46
CA ILE A 184 -3.96 -9.01 -10.09
C ILE A 184 -2.49 -9.40 -10.05
N GLU A 185 -1.71 -8.97 -11.02
CA GLU A 185 -0.28 -9.24 -11.12
C GLU A 185 0.47 -8.73 -9.88
N LEU A 186 0.21 -7.49 -9.42
CA LEU A 186 0.79 -6.96 -8.18
C LEU A 186 0.42 -7.80 -6.95
N LEU A 187 -0.83 -8.26 -6.87
CA LEU A 187 -1.31 -9.04 -5.72
C LEU A 187 -0.68 -10.43 -5.68
N ILE A 188 -0.70 -11.18 -6.80
CA ILE A 188 -0.21 -12.57 -6.84
C ILE A 188 1.31 -12.69 -6.70
N THR A 189 2.04 -11.61 -6.99
CA THR A 189 3.51 -11.59 -6.90
C THR A 189 4.03 -11.02 -5.58
N SER A 190 3.16 -10.59 -4.66
CA SER A 190 3.55 -10.02 -3.36
C SER A 190 3.48 -11.04 -2.22
N ASN A 191 4.59 -11.18 -1.49
CA ASN A 191 4.65 -12.00 -0.28
C ASN A 191 3.78 -11.42 0.84
N ARG A 192 3.76 -10.09 0.99
CA ARG A 192 2.92 -9.42 1.99
C ARG A 192 1.45 -9.75 1.79
N ILE A 193 0.97 -9.73 0.55
CA ILE A 193 -0.41 -10.08 0.21
C ILE A 193 -0.68 -11.57 0.50
N SER A 194 0.18 -12.47 0.04
CA SER A 194 0.10 -13.90 0.35
C SER A 194 0.00 -14.16 1.86
N SER A 195 0.87 -13.52 2.65
CA SER A 195 0.89 -13.61 4.11
C SER A 195 -0.38 -13.04 4.76
N ASP A 196 -0.97 -11.98 4.22
CA ASP A 196 -2.25 -11.44 4.72
C ASP A 196 -3.39 -12.44 4.52
N LEU A 197 -3.48 -13.05 3.33
CA LEU A 197 -4.55 -13.99 2.99
C LEU A 197 -4.49 -15.30 3.79
N LEU A 198 -3.30 -15.72 4.21
CA LEU A 198 -3.13 -16.86 5.12
C LEU A 198 -3.54 -16.54 6.56
N LYS A 199 -3.50 -15.26 6.96
CA LYS A 199 -3.77 -14.83 8.34
C LYS A 199 -5.23 -14.41 8.54
N TRP A 200 -5.85 -13.78 7.55
CA TRP A 200 -7.16 -13.14 7.68
C TRP A 200 -8.17 -13.76 6.73
N LYS A 201 -9.41 -13.93 7.20
CA LYS A 201 -10.53 -14.46 6.38
C LYS A 201 -11.38 -13.37 5.73
N ASN A 202 -11.59 -12.24 6.41
CA ASN A 202 -12.46 -11.16 5.94
C ASN A 202 -11.62 -10.04 5.33
N ILE A 203 -10.93 -10.32 4.22
CA ILE A 203 -10.12 -9.34 3.51
C ILE A 203 -10.89 -8.78 2.32
N PHE A 204 -10.74 -7.46 2.14
CA PHE A 204 -11.20 -6.75 0.97
C PHE A 204 -10.00 -6.41 0.07
N LEU A 205 -10.21 -6.54 -1.23
CA LEU A 205 -9.44 -5.77 -2.21
C LEU A 205 -9.91 -4.32 -2.11
N ILE A 206 -8.94 -3.42 -2.00
CA ILE A 206 -9.17 -1.98 -1.93
C ILE A 206 -8.61 -1.36 -3.20
N ILE A 207 -9.48 -0.67 -3.92
CA ILE A 207 -9.13 0.09 -5.12
C ILE A 207 -9.27 1.57 -4.77
N SER A 208 -8.19 2.32 -5.00
CA SER A 208 -8.12 3.77 -4.78
C SER A 208 -7.72 4.44 -6.09
N PRO A 209 -8.20 5.65 -6.40
CA PRO A 209 -7.61 6.48 -7.44
C PRO A 209 -6.09 6.59 -7.24
N TRP A 210 -5.33 6.54 -8.34
CA TRP A 210 -3.90 6.82 -8.29
C TRP A 210 -3.70 8.32 -8.03
N ILE A 211 -2.95 8.65 -6.98
CA ILE A 211 -2.58 10.01 -6.66
C ILE A 211 -1.05 10.08 -6.72
N PRO A 212 -0.48 10.77 -7.73
CA PRO A 212 0.97 10.98 -7.81
C PRO A 212 1.46 11.57 -6.49
N THR A 213 2.36 10.85 -5.83
CA THR A 213 2.87 11.23 -4.51
C THR A 213 4.37 11.35 -4.60
N ASP A 214 4.88 12.53 -4.30
CA ASP A 214 6.31 12.68 -4.07
C ASP A 214 6.68 11.93 -2.78
N THR A 215 7.43 10.83 -2.93
CA THR A 215 7.90 10.00 -1.81
C THR A 215 8.72 10.78 -0.79
N ALA A 216 9.24 11.95 -1.17
CA ALA A 216 9.87 12.89 -0.26
C ALA A 216 8.96 13.38 0.86
N ASN A 217 7.68 13.52 0.53
CA ASN A 217 6.66 14.09 1.39
C ASN A 217 5.79 13.00 2.03
N GLU A 218 6.21 11.72 1.95
CA GLU A 218 5.58 10.61 2.68
C GLU A 218 6.20 10.52 4.08
N PHE A 219 5.39 10.73 5.12
CA PHE A 219 5.80 10.66 6.52
C PHE A 219 5.11 9.53 7.26
N ARG A 220 5.81 8.97 8.24
CA ARG A 220 5.25 8.07 9.24
C ARG A 220 5.13 8.80 10.58
N CYS A 221 3.90 8.86 11.08
CA CYS A 221 3.59 9.49 12.35
C CYS A 221 3.35 8.42 13.42
N PHE A 222 3.97 8.58 14.58
CA PHE A 222 3.84 7.64 15.69
C PHE A 222 3.00 8.29 16.80
N VAL A 223 1.83 7.71 17.08
CA VAL A 223 0.90 8.22 18.10
C VAL A 223 0.89 7.26 19.29
N CYS A 224 1.03 7.81 20.50
CA CYS A 224 0.94 7.05 21.74
C CYS A 224 0.15 7.85 22.77
N ARG A 225 -0.79 7.20 23.47
CA ARG A 225 -1.66 7.85 24.47
C ARG A 225 -2.32 9.13 23.94
N ASN A 226 -2.88 9.06 22.72
CA ASN A 226 -3.53 10.18 22.05
C ASN A 226 -2.65 11.42 21.86
N CYS A 227 -1.34 11.23 21.70
CA CYS A 227 -0.38 12.29 21.43
C CYS A 227 0.58 11.87 20.31
N LEU A 228 0.90 12.78 19.40
CA LEU A 228 1.97 12.59 18.41
C LEU A 228 3.31 12.54 19.16
N THR A 229 4.00 11.40 19.06
CA THR A 229 5.25 11.15 19.80
C THR A 229 6.49 11.24 18.94
N ALA A 230 6.39 10.89 17.66
CA ALA A 230 7.49 10.99 16.72
C ALA A 230 6.96 11.11 15.29
N VAL A 231 7.78 11.68 14.41
CA VAL A 231 7.58 11.71 12.97
C VAL A 231 8.88 11.23 12.32
N SER A 232 8.77 10.37 11.31
CA SER A 232 9.91 9.96 10.49
C SER A 232 9.55 10.06 9.01
N GLN A 233 10.52 10.34 8.16
CA GLN A 233 10.33 10.20 6.71
C GLN A 233 10.13 8.71 6.37
N TYR A 234 9.21 8.42 5.44
CA TYR A 234 8.94 7.04 5.02
C TYR A 234 9.97 6.54 4.00
N SER A 235 10.46 7.42 3.13
CA SER A 235 11.54 7.11 2.19
C SER A 235 12.86 6.85 2.92
N SER A 236 13.63 5.87 2.42
CA SER A 236 14.96 5.56 2.93
C SER A 236 16.05 6.52 2.44
N SER A 237 15.76 7.28 1.39
CA SER A 237 16.69 8.26 0.84
C SER A 237 16.68 9.51 1.70
N TYR A 238 17.84 9.88 2.23
CA TYR A 238 18.00 11.16 2.95
C TYR A 238 17.71 12.31 1.99
N LEU A 239 16.64 13.07 2.24
CA LEU A 239 16.30 14.21 1.40
C LEU A 239 16.79 15.52 2.01
N PRO A 240 17.64 16.26 1.28
CA PRO A 240 18.23 17.50 1.77
C PRO A 240 17.23 18.66 1.88
N ASN A 241 15.98 18.51 1.41
CA ASN A 241 14.98 19.58 1.40
C ASN A 241 14.48 19.97 2.81
N PHE A 242 14.75 19.17 3.85
CA PHE A 242 14.49 19.54 5.25
C PHE A 242 15.69 20.22 5.93
N LYS A 243 16.68 20.68 5.17
CA LYS A 243 17.80 21.46 5.71
C LYS A 243 17.38 22.86 6.12
N ASP A 244 16.38 23.45 5.46
CA ASP A 244 15.82 24.72 5.89
C ASP A 244 14.95 24.49 7.14
N GLU A 245 15.30 25.17 8.23
CA GLU A 245 14.58 25.10 9.49
C GLU A 245 13.13 25.61 9.35
N LYS A 246 12.90 26.59 8.47
CA LYS A 246 11.56 27.16 8.23
C LYS A 246 10.65 26.14 7.56
N ASP A 247 11.14 25.46 6.53
CA ASP A 247 10.36 24.43 5.82
C ASP A 247 10.08 23.25 6.73
N ARG A 248 11.09 22.79 7.49
CA ARG A 248 10.92 21.72 8.47
C ARG A 248 9.83 22.06 9.49
N LYS A 249 9.88 23.25 10.10
CA LYS A 249 8.85 23.71 11.06
C LYS A 249 7.46 23.75 10.44
N THR A 250 7.35 24.27 9.21
CA THR A 250 6.07 24.33 8.49
C THR A 250 5.48 22.93 8.27
N VAL A 251 6.30 21.95 7.89
CA VAL A 251 5.87 20.56 7.73
C VAL A 251 5.50 19.92 9.07
N GLU A 252 6.31 20.10 10.11
CA GLU A 252 6.03 19.60 11.46
C GLU A 252 4.71 20.14 12.01
N GLU A 253 4.44 21.43 11.84
CA GLU A 253 3.19 22.08 12.25
C GLU A 253 1.97 21.49 11.52
N LYS A 254 2.06 21.33 10.19
CA LYS A 254 0.98 20.74 9.38
C LYS A 254 0.72 19.28 9.76
N ILE A 255 1.78 18.48 9.93
CA ILE A 255 1.66 17.08 10.39
C ILE A 255 1.00 17.05 11.78
N THR A 256 1.44 17.90 12.70
CA THR A 256 0.89 17.97 14.06
C THR A 256 -0.59 18.33 14.04
N GLN A 257 -0.98 19.36 13.28
CA GLN A 257 -2.36 19.78 13.14
C GLN A 257 -3.24 18.63 12.62
N LEU A 258 -2.80 17.97 11.57
CA LEU A 258 -3.53 16.89 10.92
C LEU A 258 -3.66 15.64 11.80
N VAL A 259 -2.57 15.24 12.46
CA VAL A 259 -2.58 14.11 13.41
C VAL A 259 -3.51 14.41 14.59
N ASN A 260 -3.54 15.64 15.08
CA ASN A 260 -4.46 16.02 16.16
C ASN A 260 -5.93 15.94 15.73
N GLN A 261 -6.28 16.36 14.51
CA GLN A 261 -7.63 16.19 13.97
C GLN A 261 -8.05 14.71 13.93
N VAL A 262 -7.16 13.83 13.47
CA VAL A 262 -7.38 12.38 13.43
C VAL A 262 -7.53 11.79 14.84
N ILE A 263 -6.69 12.22 15.78
CA ILE A 263 -6.77 11.81 17.19
C ILE A 263 -8.12 12.21 17.78
N ASP A 264 -8.59 13.43 17.53
CA ASP A 264 -9.83 13.93 18.11
C ASP A 264 -11.06 13.21 17.57
N ILE A 265 -11.09 12.91 16.26
CA ILE A 265 -12.11 12.04 15.66
C ILE A 265 -12.10 10.65 16.31
N THR A 266 -10.90 10.09 16.52
CA THR A 266 -10.74 8.77 17.14
C THR A 266 -11.25 8.77 18.59
N LYS A 267 -10.97 9.82 19.38
CA LYS A 267 -11.46 9.97 20.76
C LYS A 267 -12.98 10.05 20.81
N GLN A 268 -13.59 10.84 19.93
CA GLN A 268 -15.05 10.99 19.88
C GLN A 268 -15.74 9.63 19.69
N ILE A 269 -15.17 8.77 18.86
CA ILE A 269 -15.74 7.45 18.56
C ILE A 269 -15.52 6.46 19.72
N ILE A 270 -14.34 6.44 20.33
CA ILE A 270 -14.07 5.58 21.50
C ILE A 270 -15.07 5.88 22.63
N ASN A 271 -15.39 7.15 22.85
CA ASN A 271 -16.35 7.55 23.88
C ASN A 271 -17.82 7.15 23.57
N ILE A 272 -18.13 6.80 22.32
CA ILE A 272 -19.47 6.36 21.89
C ILE A 272 -19.65 4.85 22.06
N ILE A 273 -18.57 4.07 22.07
CA ILE A 273 -18.63 2.62 22.28
C ILE A 273 -18.67 2.38 23.80
N PRO A 274 -19.82 1.97 24.38
CA PRO A 274 -19.85 1.62 25.79
C PRO A 274 -18.98 0.38 26.00
N ILE A 275 -17.98 0.52 26.86
CA ILE A 275 -17.12 -0.58 27.31
C ILE A 275 -17.95 -1.54 28.16
#